data_AF-A0A961YCX2-F1
#
_entry.id   AF-A0A961YCX2-F1
#
_cell.length_a   1.000
_cell.length_b   1.000
_cell.length_c   1.000
_cell.angle_alpha   90.00
_cell.angle_beta   90.00
_cell.angle_gamma   90.00
#
_symmetry.space_group_name_H-M   'P 1'
#
loop_
_entity.id
_entity.type
_entity.pdbx_description
1 polymer ?
#
loop_
_entity_poly.entity_id
_entity_poly.type
_entity_poly.pdbx_seq_one_letter_code
_entity_poly.pdbx_strand_id
1 'polypeptide(L)'
;MSIQKFLARGFSAVILALAGIMTFTAIADAHPHKRHRRHYYNSARDVEVQVNIHRLVALDKADAFSSEDFYARVTIGGQVFKSQPIRQSDGIIPNWRFAAIVPAGRTDVKIEVFDKDIADDDQIDINRIDPKRDLDIVVNSRTCRIEGMASAYRCRTDVTRAGNERKRAEMTFSVDVNYNP
;
A
#
# COMPACT_ATOMS: atom_id res chain seq x y z
N MET A 1 -76.67 -18.58 -0.01
CA MET A 1 -76.91 -19.39 1.19
C MET A 1 -75.65 -19.35 2.04
N SER A 2 -75.81 -18.91 3.29
CA SER A 2 -74.86 -18.83 4.42
C SER A 2 -73.61 -17.90 4.27
N ILE A 3 -73.51 -16.69 4.86
CA ILE A 3 -73.53 -16.27 6.30
C ILE A 3 -72.21 -16.74 6.94
N GLN A 4 -71.24 -15.92 7.41
CA GLN A 4 -71.24 -14.72 8.27
C GLN A 4 -69.74 -14.32 8.51
N LYS A 5 -69.28 -13.20 9.06
CA LYS A 5 -69.81 -12.16 9.98
C LYS A 5 -68.78 -11.00 9.99
N PHE A 6 -69.21 -9.74 9.84
CA PHE A 6 -69.31 -8.68 10.89
C PHE A 6 -68.02 -7.87 11.12
N LEU A 7 -68.02 -6.56 10.79
CA LEU A 7 -68.43 -5.38 11.60
C LEU A 7 -67.33 -5.00 12.62
N ALA A 8 -67.00 -3.73 12.92
CA ALA A 8 -67.76 -2.49 12.91
C ALA A 8 -66.79 -1.27 12.88
N ARG A 9 -67.19 -0.16 12.22
CA ARG A 9 -67.51 1.16 12.81
C ARG A 9 -66.48 1.78 13.76
N GLY A 10 -65.86 2.86 13.27
CA GLY A 10 -65.89 4.23 13.82
C GLY A 10 -65.45 4.46 15.26
N PHE A 11 -64.56 5.43 15.47
CA PHE A 11 -64.79 6.59 16.36
C PHE A 11 -63.60 7.54 16.24
N SER A 12 -63.89 8.82 15.98
CA SER A 12 -62.95 9.91 16.23
C SER A 12 -62.56 9.92 17.70
N ALA A 13 -61.27 10.05 17.98
CA ALA A 13 -60.78 10.61 19.22
C ALA A 13 -59.55 11.48 18.91
N VAL A 14 -59.81 12.78 18.83
CA VAL A 14 -58.83 13.82 19.09
C VAL A 14 -58.35 13.63 20.53
N ILE A 15 -57.05 13.45 20.74
CA ILE A 15 -56.43 13.69 22.05
C ILE A 15 -55.25 14.64 21.87
N LEU A 16 -55.27 15.61 22.78
CA LEU A 16 -54.42 16.77 22.95
C LEU A 16 -52.93 16.45 23.05
N ALA A 17 -52.19 17.46 22.58
CA ALA A 17 -50.82 17.82 22.89
C ALA A 17 -50.29 17.41 24.26
N LEU A 18 -49.04 16.96 24.28
CA LEU A 18 -48.08 17.30 25.33
C LEU A 18 -46.77 17.73 24.66
N ALA A 19 -46.45 19.01 24.85
CA ALA A 19 -45.17 19.60 24.50
C ALA A 19 -44.07 18.96 25.35
N GLY A 20 -43.25 18.12 24.74
CA GLY A 20 -41.99 17.66 25.30
C GLY A 20 -40.85 18.48 24.70
N ILE A 21 -40.45 19.55 25.39
CA ILE A 21 -39.20 20.26 25.10
C ILE A 21 -38.07 19.25 25.38
N MET A 22 -37.54 18.59 24.35
CA MET A 22 -36.24 17.95 24.45
C MET A 22 -35.19 19.05 24.41
N THR A 23 -34.77 19.49 25.59
CA THR A 23 -33.49 20.18 25.73
C THR A 23 -32.40 19.19 25.38
N PHE A 24 -31.81 19.34 24.19
CA PHE A 24 -30.53 18.70 23.87
C PHE A 24 -29.47 19.34 24.78
N THR A 25 -29.20 18.73 25.93
CA THR A 25 -27.92 18.94 26.59
C THR A 25 -26.87 18.30 25.72
N ALA A 26 -26.20 19.11 24.90
CA ALA A 26 -24.96 18.72 24.25
C ALA A 26 -23.94 18.43 25.35
N ILE A 27 -23.87 17.17 25.77
CA ILE A 27 -22.72 16.66 26.49
C ILE A 27 -21.61 16.72 25.43
N ALA A 28 -20.68 17.65 25.62
CA ALA A 28 -19.46 17.71 24.84
C ALA A 28 -18.71 16.39 25.09
N ASP A 29 -18.97 15.42 24.21
CA ASP A 29 -18.21 14.18 24.17
C ASP A 29 -16.80 14.60 23.79
N ALA A 30 -15.93 14.58 24.80
CA ALA A 30 -14.52 14.88 24.69
C ALA A 30 -13.90 13.83 23.77
N HIS A 31 -14.04 14.07 22.47
CA HIS A 31 -13.27 13.39 21.45
C HIS A 31 -11.82 13.47 21.88
N PRO A 32 -11.12 12.34 22.07
CA PRO A 32 -9.69 12.39 22.24
C PRO A 32 -9.16 13.02 20.96
N HIS A 33 -8.77 14.30 21.03
CA HIS A 33 -7.95 14.93 20.03
C HIS A 33 -6.75 14.00 19.88
N LYS A 34 -6.74 13.17 18.83
CA LYS A 34 -5.52 12.56 18.32
C LYS A 34 -4.62 13.76 18.08
N ARG A 35 -3.70 14.00 19.02
CA ARG A 35 -2.63 14.97 18.83
C ARG A 35 -1.95 14.50 17.56
N HIS A 36 -2.23 15.18 16.45
CA HIS A 36 -1.37 15.14 15.30
C HIS A 36 -0.03 15.66 15.80
N ARG A 37 0.84 14.74 16.22
CA ARG A 37 2.26 15.04 16.38
C ARG A 37 2.67 15.53 15.00
N ARG A 38 2.82 16.85 14.87
CA ARG A 38 3.57 17.43 13.75
C ARG A 38 4.94 16.75 13.82
N HIS A 39 5.18 15.80 12.91
CA HIS A 39 6.50 15.28 12.67
C HIS A 39 7.29 16.45 12.08
N TYR A 40 7.96 17.19 12.96
CA TYR A 40 8.85 18.25 12.55
C TYR A 40 10.09 17.55 11.99
N TYR A 41 10.27 17.60 10.67
CA TYR A 41 11.47 17.10 10.01
C TYR A 41 12.68 17.75 10.65
N ASN A 42 13.62 16.93 11.12
CA ASN A 42 14.90 17.42 11.57
C ASN A 42 15.83 17.34 10.37
N SER A 43 15.92 18.42 9.59
CA SER A 43 16.74 18.47 8.36
C SER A 43 18.23 18.13 8.59
N ALA A 44 18.72 18.19 9.83
CA ALA A 44 20.08 17.77 10.18
C ALA A 44 20.22 16.26 10.48
N ARG A 45 19.10 15.52 10.58
CA ARG A 45 19.06 14.11 11.00
C ARG A 45 18.22 13.21 10.11
N ASP A 46 17.34 13.78 9.29
CA ASP A 46 16.47 13.03 8.39
C ASP A 46 17.00 13.12 6.96
N VAL A 47 16.78 12.06 6.20
CA VAL A 47 17.13 11.96 4.77
C VAL A 47 15.92 11.44 4.02
N GLU A 48 15.83 11.72 2.73
CA GLU A 48 14.86 11.06 1.86
C GLU A 48 15.49 9.83 1.23
N VAL A 49 14.85 8.68 1.41
CA VAL A 49 15.17 7.43 0.71
C VAL A 49 14.18 7.29 -0.45
N GLN A 50 14.70 7.19 -1.67
CA GLN A 50 13.90 7.02 -2.88
C GLN A 50 14.19 5.66 -3.52
N VAL A 51 13.17 4.83 -3.68
CA VAL A 51 13.20 3.57 -4.42
C VAL A 51 12.66 3.82 -5.83
N ASN A 52 13.42 3.44 -6.85
CA ASN A 52 13.04 3.53 -8.25
C ASN A 52 12.93 2.13 -8.83
N ILE A 53 11.76 1.76 -9.36
CA ILE A 53 11.58 0.51 -10.11
C ILE A 53 11.57 0.87 -11.59
N HIS A 54 12.62 0.48 -12.31
CA HIS A 54 12.84 0.88 -13.69
C HIS A 54 12.17 -0.07 -14.67
N ARG A 55 12.21 -1.37 -14.38
CA ARG A 55 11.77 -2.42 -15.31
C ARG A 55 11.26 -3.66 -14.59
N LEU A 56 10.23 -4.29 -15.16
CA LEU A 56 9.75 -5.62 -14.80
C LEU A 56 9.57 -6.46 -16.05
N VAL A 57 10.00 -7.73 -16.03
CA VAL A 57 9.86 -8.67 -17.14
C VAL A 57 9.29 -9.99 -16.67
N ALA A 58 8.27 -10.43 -17.38
CA ALA A 58 7.71 -11.77 -17.33
C ALA A 58 8.77 -12.87 -17.49
N LEU A 59 8.89 -13.83 -16.56
CA LEU A 59 9.76 -14.99 -16.76
C LEU A 59 9.01 -16.32 -16.97
N ASP A 60 7.70 -16.38 -16.74
CA ASP A 60 6.85 -17.53 -17.09
C ASP A 60 5.53 -17.10 -17.76
N LYS A 61 5.21 -17.73 -18.90
CA LYS A 61 4.13 -17.30 -19.82
C LYS A 61 2.77 -18.00 -19.63
N ALA A 62 2.65 -18.98 -18.73
CA ALA A 62 1.59 -19.97 -18.84
C ALA A 62 0.19 -19.47 -18.44
N ASP A 63 0.07 -18.63 -17.41
CA ASP A 63 -1.19 -17.97 -17.03
C ASP A 63 -0.97 -16.53 -16.53
N ALA A 64 0.30 -16.12 -16.35
CA ALA A 64 0.69 -14.89 -15.66
C ALA A 64 0.67 -13.61 -16.54
N PHE A 65 0.03 -13.64 -17.72
CA PHE A 65 0.13 -12.52 -18.69
C PHE A 65 -1.13 -12.34 -19.54
N SER A 66 -2.26 -12.93 -19.15
CA SER A 66 -3.53 -12.63 -19.81
C SER A 66 -4.03 -11.25 -19.34
N SER A 67 -3.40 -10.20 -19.85
CA SER A 67 -3.74 -8.81 -19.58
C SER A 67 -3.53 -8.35 -18.12
N GLU A 68 -2.39 -8.72 -17.56
CA GLU A 68 -1.99 -8.43 -16.20
C GLU A 68 -1.63 -6.95 -16.01
N ASP A 69 -2.18 -6.38 -14.93
CA ASP A 69 -2.14 -4.97 -14.55
C ASP A 69 -1.11 -4.83 -13.41
N PHE A 70 0.19 -4.89 -13.73
CA PHE A 70 1.23 -4.88 -12.70
C PHE A 70 1.25 -3.61 -11.88
N TYR A 71 1.40 -3.77 -10.57
CA TYR A 71 1.70 -2.67 -9.65
C TYR A 71 2.71 -3.10 -8.58
N ALA A 72 3.38 -2.12 -7.98
CA ALA A 72 4.29 -2.34 -6.87
C ALA A 72 3.73 -1.78 -5.57
N ARG A 73 4.02 -2.48 -4.47
CA ARG A 73 3.89 -1.97 -3.10
C ARG A 73 5.27 -1.86 -2.49
N VAL A 74 5.63 -0.68 -2.01
CA VAL A 74 6.93 -0.42 -1.39
C VAL A 74 6.72 0.12 0.01
N THR A 75 7.39 -0.48 0.98
CA THR A 75 7.42 0.02 2.37
C THR A 75 8.80 0.60 2.66
N ILE A 76 8.89 1.86 3.11
CA ILE A 76 10.16 2.53 3.45
C ILE A 76 10.05 3.04 4.89
N GLY A 77 10.84 2.47 5.81
CA GLY A 77 10.82 2.87 7.22
C GLY A 77 9.42 2.78 7.86
N GLY A 78 8.61 1.81 7.43
CA GLY A 78 7.22 1.61 7.89
C GLY A 78 6.15 2.39 7.11
N GLN A 79 6.53 3.28 6.20
CA GLN A 79 5.59 4.02 5.33
C GLN A 79 5.29 3.20 4.08
N VAL A 80 4.02 2.92 3.79
CA VAL A 80 3.59 2.06 2.68
C VAL A 80 3.11 2.90 1.50
N PHE A 81 3.62 2.59 0.32
CA PHE A 81 3.27 3.23 -0.95
C PHE A 81 2.81 2.18 -1.96
N LYS A 82 1.92 2.56 -2.88
CA LYS A 82 1.47 1.72 -3.99
C LYS A 82 1.56 2.51 -5.30
N SER A 83 1.99 1.88 -6.39
CA SER A 83 1.91 2.49 -7.73
C SER A 83 0.51 2.35 -8.32
N GLN A 84 0.28 3.07 -9.43
CA GLN A 84 -0.82 2.73 -10.32
C GLN A 84 -0.50 1.46 -11.11
N PRO A 85 -1.50 0.60 -11.36
CA PRO A 85 -1.32 -0.56 -12.24
C PRO A 85 -1.01 -0.17 -13.69
N ILE A 86 -0.22 -0.99 -14.38
CA ILE A 86 0.08 -0.82 -15.81
C ILE A 86 -0.18 -2.14 -16.56
N ARG A 87 -1.06 -2.06 -17.56
CA ARG A 87 -1.50 -3.19 -18.40
C ARG A 87 -0.54 -3.49 -19.54
N GLN A 88 -0.18 -4.76 -19.74
CA GLN A 88 0.67 -5.21 -20.87
C GLN A 88 0.91 -6.73 -20.90
N SER A 89 1.64 -7.25 -21.91
CA SER A 89 1.81 -8.69 -22.16
C SER A 89 3.15 -9.32 -21.78
N ASP A 90 4.29 -8.61 -21.76
CA ASP A 90 5.61 -9.27 -21.62
C ASP A 90 6.65 -8.53 -20.73
N GLY A 91 6.42 -7.28 -20.33
CA GLY A 91 7.34 -6.54 -19.43
C GLY A 91 7.28 -5.01 -19.57
N ILE A 92 7.27 -4.30 -18.43
CA ILE A 92 7.00 -2.84 -18.32
C ILE A 92 8.31 -2.11 -18.04
N ILE A 93 8.37 -0.86 -18.46
CA ILE A 93 9.34 0.14 -17.98
C ILE A 93 8.57 1.21 -17.20
N PRO A 94 8.10 0.92 -15.98
CA PRO A 94 7.15 1.78 -15.30
C PRO A 94 7.77 3.07 -14.77
N ASN A 95 9.08 3.05 -14.47
CA ASN A 95 9.78 4.13 -13.78
C ASN A 95 9.05 4.59 -12.50
N TRP A 96 8.47 3.65 -11.74
CA TRP A 96 7.79 3.99 -10.49
C TRP A 96 8.79 4.51 -9.47
N ARG A 97 8.39 5.58 -8.76
CA ARG A 97 9.20 6.26 -7.76
C ARG A 97 8.46 6.31 -6.44
N PHE A 98 9.12 5.86 -5.39
CA PHE A 98 8.59 5.86 -4.03
C PHE A 98 9.61 6.53 -3.13
N ALA A 99 9.19 7.51 -2.34
CA ALA A 99 10.08 8.29 -1.50
C ALA A 99 9.50 8.45 -0.10
N ALA A 100 10.37 8.39 0.90
CA ALA A 100 10.01 8.66 2.27
C ALA A 100 11.16 9.38 2.99
N ILE A 101 10.80 10.38 3.79
CA ILE A 101 11.73 11.00 4.72
C ILE A 101 11.82 10.12 5.98
N VAL A 102 13.05 9.73 6.33
CA VAL A 102 13.37 8.79 7.40
C VAL A 102 14.62 9.26 8.17
N PRO A 103 14.81 8.84 9.43
CA PRO A 103 16.04 9.13 10.16
C PRO A 103 17.28 8.57 9.46
N ALA A 104 18.37 9.35 9.45
CA ALA A 104 19.65 8.95 8.88
C ALA A 104 20.25 7.72 9.61
N GLY A 105 20.70 6.73 8.85
CA GLY A 105 21.16 5.46 9.38
C GLY A 105 20.70 4.30 8.51
N ARG A 106 20.23 3.24 9.17
CA ARG A 106 19.70 2.04 8.52
C ARG A 106 18.19 2.16 8.45
N THR A 107 17.63 2.04 7.25
CA THR A 107 16.19 2.05 6.99
C THR A 107 15.80 0.76 6.31
N ASP A 108 14.81 0.06 6.86
CA ASP A 108 14.25 -1.13 6.23
C ASP A 108 13.38 -0.72 5.04
N VAL A 109 13.57 -1.42 3.93
CA VAL A 109 12.81 -1.25 2.70
C VAL A 109 12.30 -2.61 2.25
N LYS A 110 10.99 -2.70 2.00
CA LYS A 110 10.34 -3.87 1.43
C LYS A 110 9.77 -3.53 0.06
N ILE A 111 10.05 -4.35 -0.95
CA ILE A 111 9.53 -4.21 -2.31
C ILE A 111 8.71 -5.45 -2.65
N GLU A 112 7.47 -5.24 -3.05
CA GLU A 112 6.53 -6.26 -3.48
C GLU A 112 5.98 -5.87 -4.86
N VAL A 113 5.77 -6.86 -5.72
CA VAL A 113 5.12 -6.69 -7.02
C VAL A 113 3.91 -7.60 -7.06
N PHE A 114 2.83 -7.09 -7.62
CA PHE A 114 1.57 -7.79 -7.76
C PHE A 114 1.11 -7.68 -9.20
N ASP A 115 0.46 -8.73 -9.65
CA ASP A 115 -0.53 -8.61 -10.70
C ASP A 115 -1.90 -8.36 -10.09
N LYS A 116 -2.65 -7.44 -10.70
CA LYS A 116 -4.00 -7.10 -10.28
C LYS A 116 -5.00 -7.95 -11.04
N ASP A 117 -5.74 -8.73 -10.26
CA ASP A 117 -6.85 -9.56 -10.72
C ASP A 117 -8.19 -9.02 -10.23
N ILE A 118 -9.29 -9.52 -10.80
CA ILE A 118 -10.65 -9.11 -10.42
C ILE A 118 -11.00 -9.57 -9.00
N ALA A 119 -10.51 -10.76 -8.60
CA ALA A 119 -10.84 -11.40 -7.33
C ALA A 119 -9.79 -11.12 -6.24
N ASP A 120 -8.56 -11.57 -6.43
CA ASP A 120 -7.44 -11.40 -5.50
C ASP A 120 -6.16 -11.12 -6.27
N ASP A 121 -5.41 -10.09 -5.89
CA ASP A 121 -4.13 -9.76 -6.52
C ASP A 121 -3.09 -10.86 -6.28
N ASP A 122 -2.45 -11.32 -7.36
CA ASP A 122 -1.40 -12.33 -7.31
C ASP A 122 -0.04 -11.70 -7.03
N GLN A 123 0.64 -12.16 -5.97
CA GLN A 123 2.00 -11.71 -5.70
C GLN A 123 2.98 -12.30 -6.72
N ILE A 124 3.71 -11.44 -7.42
CA ILE A 124 4.76 -11.82 -8.37
C ILE A 124 6.06 -12.05 -7.61
N ASP A 125 6.70 -13.19 -7.89
CA ASP A 125 8.00 -13.50 -7.31
C ASP A 125 9.12 -12.74 -8.02
N ILE A 126 9.83 -11.93 -7.24
CA ILE A 126 11.00 -11.14 -7.66
C ILE A 126 12.26 -11.49 -6.86
N ASN A 127 12.21 -12.55 -6.05
CA ASN A 127 13.29 -12.91 -5.14
C ASN A 127 13.85 -14.30 -5.46
N ARG A 128 15.17 -14.44 -5.30
CA ARG A 128 15.89 -15.67 -5.62
C ARG A 128 15.86 -16.70 -4.49
N ILE A 129 15.25 -16.35 -3.36
CA ILE A 129 15.28 -17.13 -2.13
C ILE A 129 13.87 -17.62 -1.84
N ASP A 130 13.64 -18.91 -2.07
CA ASP A 130 12.35 -19.54 -1.80
C ASP A 130 12.15 -19.74 -0.28
N PRO A 131 10.90 -19.69 0.24
CA PRO A 131 9.64 -19.44 -0.47
C PRO A 131 9.22 -17.95 -0.46
N LYS A 132 10.20 -17.05 -0.41
CA LYS A 132 9.94 -15.62 -0.22
C LYS A 132 9.85 -14.93 -1.57
N ARG A 133 8.73 -14.25 -1.85
CA ARG A 133 8.45 -13.62 -3.15
C ARG A 133 8.83 -12.13 -3.22
N ASP A 134 8.93 -11.49 -2.07
CA ASP A 134 9.28 -10.07 -1.93
C ASP A 134 10.77 -9.85 -1.63
N LEU A 135 11.23 -8.60 -1.75
CA LEU A 135 12.58 -8.21 -1.37
C LEU A 135 12.54 -7.36 -0.10
N ASP A 136 13.19 -7.87 0.96
CA ASP A 136 13.56 -7.05 2.11
C ASP A 136 15.03 -6.66 1.97
N ILE A 137 15.29 -5.36 1.95
CA ILE A 137 16.62 -4.77 1.89
C ILE A 137 16.77 -3.74 3.01
N VAL A 138 18.02 -3.41 3.34
CA VAL A 138 18.32 -2.32 4.29
C VAL A 138 19.08 -1.24 3.55
N VAL A 139 18.58 -0.01 3.58
CA VAL A 139 19.27 1.15 3.03
C VAL A 139 20.07 1.80 4.15
N ASN A 140 21.40 1.77 4.03
CA ASN A 140 22.30 2.47 4.91
C ASN A 140 22.65 3.82 4.30
N SER A 141 21.93 4.87 4.71
CA SER A 141 22.11 6.22 4.20
C SER A 141 23.43 6.87 4.62
N ARG A 142 24.11 6.39 5.67
CA ARG A 142 25.42 6.94 6.06
C ARG A 142 26.53 6.55 5.08
N THR A 143 26.43 5.36 4.51
CA THR A 143 27.42 4.83 3.56
C THR A 143 26.91 4.80 2.12
N CYS A 144 25.66 5.22 1.92
CA CYS A 144 24.87 5.01 0.71
C CYS A 144 25.01 3.60 0.12
N ARG A 145 24.56 2.61 0.91
CA ARG A 145 24.56 1.20 0.50
C ARG A 145 23.19 0.56 0.63
N ILE A 146 22.90 -0.34 -0.30
CA ILE A 146 21.79 -1.28 -0.24
C ILE A 146 22.35 -2.59 0.32
N GLU A 147 21.86 -3.00 1.47
CA GLU A 147 22.26 -4.19 2.24
C GLU A 147 21.08 -5.17 2.35
N GLY A 148 21.27 -6.31 3.03
CA GLY A 148 20.21 -7.32 3.21
C GLY A 148 20.08 -8.34 2.07
N MET A 149 20.95 -8.25 1.07
CA MET A 149 21.10 -9.25 -0.01
C MET A 149 22.45 -9.99 0.11
N ALA A 150 22.65 -11.02 -0.72
CA ALA A 150 23.91 -11.76 -0.81
C ALA A 150 25.14 -10.87 -1.12
N SER A 151 24.93 -9.66 -1.64
CA SER A 151 25.96 -8.65 -1.81
C SER A 151 25.37 -7.28 -1.51
N ALA A 152 26.20 -6.37 -1.00
CA ALA A 152 25.81 -4.99 -0.78
C ALA A 152 26.09 -4.15 -2.04
N TYR A 153 25.13 -3.35 -2.47
CA TYR A 153 25.24 -2.48 -3.64
C TYR A 153 25.42 -1.02 -3.21
N ARG A 154 25.98 -0.17 -4.06
CA ARG A 154 25.94 1.28 -3.84
C ARG A 154 24.55 1.82 -4.22
N CYS A 155 24.10 2.88 -3.56
CA CYS A 155 22.98 3.66 -4.08
C CYS A 155 23.20 4.07 -5.54
N ARG A 156 22.11 4.33 -6.26
CA ARG A 156 22.08 4.76 -7.68
C ARG A 156 22.69 3.75 -8.65
N THR A 157 22.98 2.54 -8.17
CA THR A 157 23.33 1.41 -9.02
C THR A 157 22.05 0.63 -9.33
N ASP A 158 21.88 0.22 -10.58
CA ASP A 158 20.80 -0.66 -10.96
C ASP A 158 21.08 -2.07 -10.45
N VAL A 159 20.12 -2.62 -9.72
CA VAL A 159 20.13 -3.96 -9.16
C VAL A 159 19.06 -4.78 -9.86
N THR A 160 19.47 -5.88 -10.49
CA THR A 160 18.55 -6.83 -11.13
C THR A 160 18.33 -8.06 -10.26
N ARG A 161 17.06 -8.45 -10.13
CA ARG A 161 16.60 -9.59 -9.33
C ARG A 161 15.55 -10.38 -10.11
N ALA A 162 15.63 -11.70 -10.06
CA ALA A 162 14.66 -12.58 -10.67
C ALA A 162 14.07 -13.51 -9.61
N GLY A 163 12.76 -13.74 -9.68
CA GLY A 163 12.09 -14.81 -8.96
C GLY A 163 12.56 -16.20 -9.38
N ASN A 164 12.38 -17.19 -8.52
CA ASN A 164 12.70 -18.59 -8.77
C ASN A 164 11.47 -19.52 -8.73
N GLU A 165 10.32 -19.01 -8.29
CA GLU A 165 9.05 -19.75 -8.23
C GLU A 165 8.17 -19.53 -9.49
N ARG A 166 6.93 -20.06 -9.46
CA ARG A 166 5.87 -19.74 -10.43
C ARG A 166 5.41 -18.28 -10.29
N LYS A 167 4.83 -17.70 -11.34
CA LYS A 167 4.38 -16.30 -11.42
C LYS A 167 5.52 -15.37 -11.02
N ARG A 168 6.59 -15.37 -11.82
CA ARG A 168 7.85 -14.69 -11.48
C ARG A 168 8.24 -13.66 -12.53
N ALA A 169 8.96 -12.66 -12.06
CA ALA A 169 9.51 -11.62 -12.90
C ALA A 169 10.99 -11.35 -12.61
N GLU A 170 11.68 -10.83 -13.62
CA GLU A 170 12.92 -10.09 -13.44
C GLU A 170 12.58 -8.61 -13.20
N MET A 171 13.08 -8.05 -12.10
CA MET A 171 12.96 -6.64 -11.75
C MET A 171 14.33 -5.96 -11.78
N THR A 172 14.40 -4.77 -12.37
CA THR A 172 15.53 -3.86 -12.23
C THR A 172 15.10 -2.63 -11.43
N PHE A 173 15.82 -2.34 -10.35
CA PHE A 173 15.53 -1.21 -9.46
C PHE A 173 16.81 -0.50 -9.00
N SER A 174 16.69 0.72 -8.50
CA SER A 174 17.77 1.42 -7.79
C SER A 174 17.23 2.14 -6.56
N VAL A 175 18.13 2.49 -5.65
CA VAL A 175 17.80 3.32 -4.48
C VAL A 175 18.69 4.56 -4.48
N ASP A 176 18.09 5.73 -4.26
CA ASP A 176 18.80 6.99 -4.05
C ASP A 176 18.56 7.52 -2.63
N VAL A 177 19.47 8.35 -2.15
CA VAL A 177 19.38 9.03 -0.86
C VAL A 177 19.64 10.52 -1.06
N ASN A 178 18.63 11.35 -0.78
CA ASN A 178 18.78 12.79 -0.74
C ASN A 178 18.99 13.25 0.72
N TYR A 179 20.11 13.93 0.95
CA TYR A 179 20.53 14.43 2.28
C TYR A 179 20.00 15.83 2.60
N ASN A 180 19.41 16.50 1.62
CA ASN A 180 18.73 17.79 1.77
C ASN A 180 17.27 17.62 1.29
N PRO A 181 16.45 16.83 2.00
CA PRO A 181 15.06 16.58 1.65
C PRO A 181 14.15 17.80 1.89
#